data_AF-A0A7W2HJJ9-F1
#
_entry.id   AF-A0A7W2HJJ9-F1
#
_cell.length_a   1.000
_cell.length_b   1.000
_cell.length_c   1.000
_cell.angle_alpha   90.00
_cell.angle_beta   90.00
_cell.angle_gamma   90.00
#
_symmetry.space_group_name_H-M   'P 1'
#
loop_
_entity.id
_entity.type
_entity.pdbx_description
1 polymer ?
#
loop_
_entity_poly.entity_id
_entity_poly.type
_entity_poly.pdbx_seq_one_letter_code
_entity_poly.pdbx_strand_id
1 'polypeptide(L)'
;MGEPYEFTGKTWDDLRKAVENKGGVLRIYMVDLKELQKAGRLGVNVRQDISRRLAGLGLGHVPDELPPWQENEVLLYQLGTPAADVLEALRGDDLANAEEALLSLNTKRDAEKIAAITAIINGD
;
A
#
# COMPACT_ATOMS: atom_id res chain seq x y z
N MET A 1 18.58 2.66 0.58
CA MET A 1 17.11 2.59 0.83
C MET A 1 16.84 3.36 2.10
N GLY A 2 15.79 4.18 2.16
CA GLY A 2 15.41 4.89 3.39
C GLY A 2 14.87 3.92 4.45
N GLU A 3 14.73 4.37 5.68
CA GLU A 3 14.06 3.62 6.75
C GLU A 3 12.55 3.50 6.46
N PRO A 4 11.85 2.49 7.00
CA PRO A 4 10.38 2.43 7.00
C PRO A 4 9.77 3.67 7.67
N TYR A 5 8.53 3.97 7.30
CA TYR A 5 7.81 5.09 7.87
C TYR A 5 7.53 4.84 9.36
N GLU A 6 7.92 5.79 10.22
CA GLU A 6 7.58 5.77 11.64
C GLU A 6 6.09 6.10 11.82
N PHE A 7 5.27 5.05 11.96
CA PHE A 7 3.83 5.22 12.15
C PHE A 7 3.51 5.59 13.61
N THR A 8 2.97 6.80 13.82
CA THR A 8 2.64 7.32 15.16
C THR A 8 1.15 7.25 15.51
N GLY A 9 0.31 6.84 14.56
CA GLY A 9 -1.14 6.70 14.75
C GLY A 9 -1.49 5.61 15.76
N LYS A 10 -2.71 5.67 16.31
CA LYS A 10 -3.17 4.75 17.36
C LYS A 10 -4.36 3.89 16.94
N THR A 11 -4.92 4.17 15.77
CA THR A 11 -6.09 3.46 15.24
C THR A 11 -5.85 2.95 13.83
N TRP A 12 -6.67 1.97 13.44
CA TRP A 12 -6.70 1.43 12.08
C TRP A 12 -7.12 2.47 11.03
N ASP A 13 -7.94 3.45 11.42
CA ASP A 13 -8.33 4.56 10.55
C ASP A 13 -7.16 5.53 10.33
N ASP A 14 -6.35 5.80 11.37
CA ASP A 14 -5.10 6.57 11.22
C ASP A 14 -4.14 5.88 10.23
N LEU A 15 -4.03 4.55 10.29
CA LEU A 15 -3.21 3.78 9.37
C LEU A 15 -3.70 3.93 7.93
N ARG A 16 -5.01 3.77 7.70
CA ARG A 16 -5.61 3.97 6.38
C ARG A 16 -5.31 5.36 5.83
N LYS A 17 -5.56 6.40 6.63
CA LYS A 17 -5.28 7.79 6.25
C LYS A 17 -3.80 8.03 5.97
N ALA A 18 -2.90 7.42 6.74
CA ALA A 18 -1.46 7.52 6.51
C ALA A 18 -1.06 6.92 5.15
N VAL A 19 -1.65 5.78 4.76
CA VAL A 19 -1.45 5.18 3.43
C VAL A 19 -1.98 6.10 2.33
N GLU A 20 -3.22 6.59 2.47
CA GLU A 20 -3.85 7.50 1.50
C GLU A 20 -3.01 8.77 1.31
N ASN A 21 -2.57 9.41 2.40
CA ASN A 21 -1.76 10.64 2.38
C ASN A 21 -0.35 10.43 1.79
N LYS A 22 0.16 9.20 1.79
CA LYS A 22 1.45 8.84 1.18
C LYS A 22 1.32 8.41 -0.29
N GLY A 23 0.18 8.69 -0.92
CA GLY A 23 -0.05 8.34 -2.33
C GLY A 23 -0.47 6.89 -2.51
N GLY A 24 -1.13 6.30 -1.51
CA GLY A 24 -1.69 4.95 -1.58
C GLY A 24 -0.69 3.83 -1.32
N VAL A 25 0.54 4.13 -0.87
CA VAL A 25 1.56 3.13 -0.50
C VAL A 25 2.31 3.54 0.76
N LEU A 26 2.54 2.60 1.67
CA LEU A 26 3.25 2.86 2.92
C LEU A 26 4.04 1.64 3.40
N ARG A 27 5.34 1.80 3.61
CA ARG A 27 6.17 0.76 4.21
C ARG A 27 6.34 1.03 5.69
N ILE A 28 5.99 0.05 6.52
CA ILE A 28 6.03 0.13 7.99
C ILE A 28 6.64 -1.14 8.58
N TYR A 29 6.81 -1.17 9.90
CA TYR A 29 7.21 -2.37 10.62
C TYR A 29 6.00 -3.17 11.11
N MET A 30 6.17 -4.47 11.28
CA MET A 30 5.16 -5.34 11.87
C MET A 30 4.82 -4.98 13.31
N VAL A 31 5.74 -4.31 14.04
CA VAL A 31 5.46 -3.79 15.39
C VAL A 31 4.25 -2.85 15.39
N ASP A 32 4.11 -2.00 14.37
CA ASP A 32 3.00 -1.03 14.28
C ASP A 32 1.65 -1.74 14.15
N LEU A 33 1.59 -2.76 13.28
CA LEU A 33 0.39 -3.59 13.12
C LEU A 33 0.07 -4.41 14.37
N LYS A 34 1.10 -4.92 15.05
CA LYS A 34 0.96 -5.63 16.33
C LYS A 34 0.31 -4.75 17.39
N GLU A 35 0.77 -3.50 17.50
CA GLU A 35 0.24 -2.52 18.45
C GLU A 35 -1.21 -2.13 18.14
N LEU A 36 -1.53 -1.88 16.87
CA LEU A 36 -2.90 -1.60 16.43
C LEU A 36 -3.88 -2.76 16.71
N GLN A 37 -3.39 -3.99 16.58
CA GLN A 37 -4.14 -5.21 16.91
C GLN A 37 -4.21 -5.47 18.43
N LYS A 38 -3.44 -4.73 19.24
CA LYS A 38 -3.25 -4.94 20.68
C LYS A 38 -2.82 -6.38 21.00
N ALA A 39 -1.99 -6.96 20.15
CA ALA A 39 -1.54 -8.34 20.26
C ALA A 39 -0.21 -8.44 21.02
N GLY A 40 -0.07 -9.48 21.85
CA GLY A 40 1.21 -9.77 22.51
C GLY A 40 2.25 -10.37 21.55
N ARG A 41 1.82 -11.26 20.64
CA ARG A 41 2.69 -11.98 19.68
C ARG A 41 2.05 -12.00 18.29
N LEU A 42 2.89 -11.99 17.26
CA LEU A 42 2.49 -12.11 15.84
C LEU A 42 2.34 -13.59 15.42
N GLY A 43 1.54 -14.34 16.18
CA GLY A 43 1.19 -15.71 15.82
C GLY A 43 0.34 -15.78 14.55
N VAL A 44 0.22 -16.97 13.96
CA VAL A 44 -0.50 -17.17 12.68
C VAL A 44 -1.91 -16.58 12.68
N ASN A 45 -2.69 -16.80 13.76
CA ASN A 45 -4.05 -16.25 13.87
C ASN A 45 -4.05 -14.72 13.90
N VAL A 46 -3.16 -14.12 14.68
CA VAL A 46 -3.03 -12.65 14.77
C VAL A 46 -2.68 -12.06 13.40
N ARG A 47 -1.76 -12.68 12.67
CA ARG A 47 -1.35 -12.24 11.33
C ARG A 47 -2.51 -12.37 10.33
N GLN A 48 -3.28 -13.45 10.40
CA GLN A 48 -4.48 -13.60 9.58
C GLN A 48 -5.55 -12.56 9.92
N ASP A 49 -5.80 -12.28 11.21
CA ASP A 49 -6.74 -11.24 11.62
C ASP A 49 -6.31 -9.83 11.18
N ILE A 50 -5.01 -9.52 11.28
CA ILE A 50 -4.45 -8.27 10.74
C ILE A 50 -4.68 -8.20 9.22
N SER A 51 -4.39 -9.28 8.49
CA SER A 51 -4.57 -9.32 7.03
C SER A 51 -6.03 -9.07 6.63
N ARG A 52 -6.98 -9.73 7.29
CA ARG A 52 -8.43 -9.51 7.08
C ARG A 52 -8.85 -8.09 7.41
N ARG A 53 -8.28 -7.51 8.48
CA ARG A 53 -8.60 -6.15 8.91
C ARG A 53 -8.08 -5.11 7.93
N LEU A 54 -6.87 -5.29 7.40
CA LEU A 54 -6.32 -4.47 6.32
C LEU A 54 -7.23 -4.53 5.08
N ALA A 55 -7.62 -5.73 4.66
CA ALA A 55 -8.53 -5.91 3.53
C ALA A 55 -9.88 -5.19 3.75
N GLY A 56 -10.43 -5.28 4.96
CA GLY A 56 -11.66 -4.56 5.34
C GLY A 56 -11.55 -3.03 5.33
N LEU A 57 -10.32 -2.48 5.35
CA LEU A 57 -10.04 -1.05 5.21
C LEU A 57 -9.73 -0.65 3.76
N GLY A 58 -9.78 -1.60 2.81
CA GLY A 58 -9.35 -1.37 1.43
C GLY A 58 -7.84 -1.35 1.26
N LEU A 59 -7.09 -2.02 2.14
CA LEU A 59 -5.64 -2.10 2.09
C LEU A 59 -5.17 -3.54 1.81
N GLY A 60 -4.25 -3.68 0.86
CA GLY A 60 -3.44 -4.88 0.66
C GLY A 60 -2.08 -4.75 1.32
N HIS A 61 -1.34 -5.86 1.41
CA HIS A 61 0.02 -5.88 1.94
C HIS A 61 0.92 -6.84 1.19
N VAL A 62 2.21 -6.52 1.08
CA VAL A 62 3.29 -7.42 0.64
C VAL A 62 4.25 -7.61 1.82
N PRO A 63 4.70 -8.84 2.12
CA PRO A 63 4.41 -10.13 1.46
C PRO A 63 2.97 -10.64 1.67
N ASP A 64 2.58 -11.66 0.89
CA ASP A 64 1.23 -12.28 0.90
C ASP A 64 0.85 -12.86 2.27
N GLU A 65 1.79 -13.48 2.96
CA GLU A 65 1.65 -13.82 4.36
C GLU A 65 2.45 -12.81 5.20
N LEU A 66 1.79 -12.10 6.12
CA LEU A 66 2.47 -11.15 6.98
C LEU A 66 3.64 -11.82 7.74
N PRO A 67 4.80 -11.17 7.87
CA PRO A 67 5.93 -11.79 8.54
C PRO A 67 5.69 -11.99 10.05
N PRO A 68 6.34 -12.99 10.69
CA PRO A 68 6.12 -13.33 12.10
C PRO A 68 6.89 -12.47 13.11
N TRP A 69 7.86 -11.69 12.66
CA TRP A 69 8.77 -10.93 13.51
C TRP A 69 8.45 -9.43 13.44
N GLN A 70 8.63 -8.72 14.54
CA GLN A 70 8.14 -7.34 14.71
C GLN A 70 8.99 -6.30 13.97
N GLU A 71 10.28 -6.59 13.79
CA GLU A 71 11.24 -5.81 13.02
C GLU A 71 11.12 -6.05 11.51
N ASN A 72 10.30 -7.02 11.09
CA ASN A 72 10.09 -7.25 9.68
C ASN A 72 9.25 -6.13 9.08
N GLU A 73 9.62 -5.75 7.87
CA GLU A 73 8.93 -4.72 7.10
C GLU A 73 7.73 -5.32 6.37
N VAL A 74 6.71 -4.49 6.18
CA VAL A 74 5.56 -4.78 5.35
C VAL A 74 5.24 -3.54 4.50
N LEU A 75 4.96 -3.77 3.22
CA LEU A 75 4.50 -2.72 2.31
C LEU A 75 2.97 -2.79 2.21
N LEU A 76 2.29 -1.77 2.71
CA LEU A 76 0.87 -1.58 2.55
C LEU A 76 0.58 -0.81 1.26
N TYR A 77 -0.52 -1.14 0.61
CA TYR A 77 -0.99 -0.46 -0.58
C TYR A 77 -2.53 -0.37 -0.60
N GLN A 78 -3.05 0.68 -1.21
CA GLN A 78 -4.50 0.89 -1.33
C GLN A 78 -5.06 0.04 -2.48
N LEU A 79 -6.05 -0.80 -2.18
CA LEU A 79 -6.74 -1.63 -3.17
C LEU A 79 -7.57 -0.77 -4.15
N GLY A 80 -7.83 -1.31 -5.34
CA GLY A 80 -8.55 -0.60 -6.40
C GLY A 80 -7.76 0.55 -7.02
N THR A 81 -6.44 0.57 -6.83
CA THR A 81 -5.53 1.49 -7.52
C THR A 81 -4.76 0.74 -8.59
N PRO A 82 -4.34 1.39 -9.70
CA PRO A 82 -3.55 0.72 -10.73
C PRO A 82 -2.26 0.09 -10.20
N ALA A 83 -1.66 0.64 -9.14
CA ALA A 83 -0.49 0.05 -8.50
C ALA A 83 -0.83 -1.26 -7.75
N ALA A 84 -2.02 -1.33 -7.14
CA ALA A 84 -2.52 -2.55 -6.53
C ALA A 84 -2.82 -3.63 -7.57
N ASP A 85 -3.43 -3.25 -8.70
CA ASP A 85 -3.73 -4.18 -9.80
C ASP A 85 -2.45 -4.85 -10.33
N VAL A 86 -1.36 -4.09 -10.52
CA VAL A 86 -0.06 -4.67 -10.88
C VAL A 86 0.44 -5.68 -9.82
N LEU A 87 0.35 -5.35 -8.54
CA LEU A 87 0.81 -6.24 -7.46
C LEU A 87 -0.01 -7.53 -7.37
N GLU A 88 -1.33 -7.44 -7.54
CA GLU A 88 -2.25 -8.58 -7.52
C GLU A 88 -2.02 -9.47 -8.76
N ALA A 89 -1.88 -8.86 -9.94
CA ALA A 89 -1.62 -9.56 -11.18
C ALA A 89 -0.28 -10.34 -11.15
N LEU A 90 0.75 -9.76 -10.54
CA LEU A 90 2.04 -10.43 -10.32
C LEU A 90 1.96 -11.63 -9.37
N ARG A 91 0.95 -11.70 -8.49
CA ARG A 91 0.72 -12.85 -7.61
C ARG A 91 -0.06 -13.98 -8.28
N GLY A 92 -0.96 -13.63 -9.18
CA GLY A 92 -1.85 -14.58 -9.86
C GLY A 92 -1.33 -15.08 -11.21
N ASP A 93 -0.14 -14.66 -11.65
CA ASP A 93 0.37 -14.83 -13.02
C ASP A 93 -0.59 -14.25 -14.10
N ASP A 94 -1.40 -13.24 -13.75
CA ASP A 94 -2.36 -12.60 -14.65
C ASP A 94 -1.70 -11.47 -15.44
N LEU A 95 -0.85 -11.85 -16.40
CA LEU A 95 -0.03 -10.89 -17.16
C LEU A 95 -0.86 -9.88 -17.96
N ALA A 96 -2.09 -10.23 -18.36
CA ALA A 96 -2.98 -9.34 -19.09
C ALA A 96 -3.44 -8.17 -18.23
N ASN A 97 -3.87 -8.43 -16.99
CA ASN A 97 -4.22 -7.38 -16.04
C ASN A 97 -2.99 -6.54 -15.65
N ALA A 98 -1.83 -7.19 -15.44
CA ALA A 98 -0.58 -6.48 -15.16
C ALA A 98 -0.20 -5.50 -16.30
N GLU A 99 -0.32 -5.93 -17.56
CA GLU A 99 -0.04 -5.09 -18.73
C GLU A 99 -0.98 -3.87 -18.78
N GLU A 100 -2.29 -4.06 -18.63
CA GLU A 100 -3.28 -2.98 -18.64
C GLU A 100 -3.02 -1.95 -17.52
N ALA A 101 -2.73 -2.44 -16.31
CA ALA A 101 -2.44 -1.58 -15.16
C ALA A 101 -1.13 -0.78 -15.36
N LEU A 102 -0.09 -1.40 -15.90
CA LEU A 102 1.17 -0.72 -16.26
C LEU A 102 0.96 0.35 -17.34
N LEU A 103 0.15 0.06 -18.36
CA LEU A 103 -0.19 1.04 -19.40
C LEU A 103 -0.96 2.24 -18.82
N SER A 104 -1.91 1.99 -17.91
CA SER A 104 -2.65 3.03 -17.20
C SER A 104 -1.74 3.94 -16.37
N LEU A 105 -0.76 3.34 -15.65
CA LEU A 105 0.22 4.08 -14.84
C LEU A 105 1.13 4.97 -15.69
N ASN A 106 1.59 4.49 -16.84
CA ASN A 106 2.41 5.28 -17.76
C ASN A 106 1.61 6.46 -18.31
N THR A 107 0.40 6.20 -18.81
CA THR A 107 -0.43 7.22 -19.47
C THR A 107 -0.90 8.31 -18.50
N LYS A 108 -1.24 7.98 -17.24
CA LYS A 108 -1.63 8.99 -16.23
C LYS A 108 -0.48 9.91 -15.85
N ARG A 109 0.74 9.37 -15.67
CA ARG A 109 1.93 10.18 -15.40
C ARG A 109 2.25 11.13 -16.54
N ASP A 110 2.08 10.69 -17.78
CA ASP A 110 2.24 11.54 -18.94
C ASP A 110 1.13 12.60 -19.01
N ALA A 111 -0.12 12.28 -18.69
CA ALA A 111 -1.21 13.26 -18.65
C ALA A 111 -0.97 14.37 -17.58
N GLU A 112 -0.48 14.02 -16.39
CA GLU A 112 -0.12 15.01 -15.36
C GLU A 112 1.06 15.90 -15.80
N LYS A 113 2.07 15.33 -16.46
CA LYS A 113 3.17 16.10 -17.05
C LYS A 113 2.69 17.02 -18.17
N ILE A 114 1.80 16.54 -19.04
CA ILE A 114 1.21 17.32 -20.13
C ILE A 114 0.35 18.46 -19.56
N ALA A 115 -0.43 18.21 -18.50
CA ALA A 115 -1.22 19.24 -17.82
C ALA A 115 -0.33 20.31 -17.19
N ALA A 116 0.78 19.94 -16.54
CA ALA A 116 1.75 20.88 -16.00
C ALA A 116 2.40 21.74 -17.09
N ILE A 117 2.77 21.14 -18.22
CA ILE A 117 3.30 21.88 -19.38
C ILE A 117 2.24 22.81 -19.97
N THR A 118 0.99 22.34 -20.08
CA THR A 118 -0.14 23.12 -20.61
C THR A 118 -0.46 24.33 -19.73
N ALA A 119 -0.36 24.20 -18.40
CA ALA A 119 -0.52 25.31 -17.46
C ALA A 119 0.60 26.36 -17.61
N ILE A 120 1.84 25.93 -17.86
CA ILE A 120 2.97 26.85 -18.12
C ILE A 120 2.79 27.58 -19.47
N ILE A 121 2.25 26.91 -20.49
CA ILE A 121 2.03 27.50 -21.82
C ILE A 121 0.82 28.45 -21.82
N ASN A 122 -0.22 28.17 -21.04
CA ASN A 122 -1.45 28.97 -21.00
C ASN A 122 -1.46 30.10 -19.97
N GLY A 123 -0.46 30.18 -19.08
CA GLY A 123 -0.15 31.37 -18.29
C GLY A 123 -1.18 31.78 -17.22
N ASP A 124 -0.77 31.65 -15.96
CA ASP A 124 -0.94 32.73 -14.98
C ASP A 124 0.40 33.51 -14.93
#